data_AF-A0A1L9QVM5-F1
#
_entry.id   AF-A0A1L9QVM5-F1
#
_cell.length_a   1.000
_cell.length_b   1.000
_cell.length_c   1.000
_cell.angle_alpha   90.00
_cell.angle_beta   90.00
_cell.angle_gamma   90.00
#
_symmetry.space_group_name_H-M   'P 1'
#
loop_
_entity.id
_entity.type
_entity.pdbx_description
1 polymer ?
#
loop_
_entity_poly.entity_id
_entity_poly.type
_entity_poly.pdbx_seq_one_letter_code
_entity_poly.pdbx_strand_id
1 'polypeptide(L)'
;MSVVTVNREQVRQRIADVVDDLMVQEELYRQDLLAEEMVETIFQTVAENHLLETFAAISDEDLRDRCNSIMAMHLWATAGKDMSPQELDELIDAIEGR
;
A
#
# COMPACT_ATOMS: atom_id res chain seq x y z
N MET A 1 -0.95 32.53 -5.97
CA MET A 1 -1.16 31.10 -5.68
C MET A 1 -0.36 30.80 -4.43
N SER A 2 -1.01 30.51 -3.31
CA SER A 2 -0.30 30.10 -2.10
C SER A 2 0.26 28.70 -2.33
N VAL A 3 1.57 28.56 -2.24
CA VAL A 3 2.24 27.25 -2.23
C VAL A 3 1.81 26.58 -0.93
N VAL A 4 0.83 25.67 -1.00
CA VAL A 4 0.55 24.77 0.12
C VAL A 4 1.80 23.92 0.27
N THR A 5 2.60 24.21 1.29
CA THR A 5 3.81 23.42 1.54
C THR A 5 3.35 22.12 2.16
N VAL A 6 3.32 21.03 1.38
CA VAL A 6 2.95 19.71 1.92
C VAL A 6 3.96 19.32 2.98
N ASN A 7 3.48 19.09 4.19
CA ASN A 7 4.30 18.51 5.24
C ASN A 7 4.49 17.02 4.97
N ARG A 8 5.63 16.68 4.36
CA ARG A 8 6.01 15.30 4.02
C ARG A 8 5.99 14.37 5.22
N GLU A 9 6.43 14.86 6.38
CA GLU A 9 6.46 14.09 7.61
C GLU A 9 5.04 13.77 8.10
N GLN A 10 4.13 14.74 8.00
CA GLN A 10 2.73 14.50 8.32
C GLN A 10 2.10 13.44 7.42
N VAL A 11 2.38 13.47 6.11
CA VAL A 11 1.88 12.45 5.18
C VAL A 11 2.45 11.07 5.52
N ARG A 12 3.76 11.00 5.82
CA ARG A 12 4.43 9.77 6.22
C ARG A 12 3.82 9.20 7.52
N GLN A 13 3.57 10.05 8.51
CA GLN A 13 2.93 9.63 9.77
C GLN A 13 1.51 9.10 9.53
N ARG A 14 0.69 9.78 8.73
CA ARG A 14 -0.66 9.30 8.40
C ARG A 14 -0.63 7.92 7.72
N ILE A 15 0.33 7.70 6.83
CA ILE A 15 0.53 6.38 6.20
C ILE A 15 0.94 5.35 7.26
N ALA A 16 1.85 5.69 8.17
CA ALA A 16 2.28 4.80 9.25
C ALA A 16 1.12 4.38 10.15
N ASP A 17 0.31 5.32 10.61
CA ASP A 17 -0.85 5.05 11.47
C ASP A 17 -1.82 4.07 10.79
N VAL A 18 -2.10 4.27 9.50
CA VAL A 18 -2.98 3.40 8.71
C VAL A 18 -2.37 2.02 8.46
N VAL A 19 -1.07 1.94 8.16
CA VAL A 19 -0.38 0.67 7.95
C VAL A 19 -0.38 -0.16 9.23
N ASP A 20 -0.10 0.45 10.38
CA ASP A 20 -0.13 -0.23 11.68
C ASP A 20 -1.54 -0.77 11.97
N ASP A 21 -2.59 0.02 11.72
CA ASP A 21 -3.98 -0.42 11.89
C ASP A 21 -4.36 -1.59 10.96
N LEU A 22 -3.92 -1.56 9.70
CA LEU A 22 -4.17 -2.64 8.74
C LEU A 22 -3.41 -3.91 9.14
N MET A 23 -2.17 -3.78 9.59
CA MET A 23 -1.36 -4.88 10.12
C MET A 23 -2.03 -5.50 11.36
N VAL A 24 -2.64 -4.71 12.24
CA VAL A 24 -3.35 -5.27 13.41
C VAL A 24 -4.63 -6.03 13.01
N GLN A 25 -5.28 -5.64 11.92
CA GLN A 25 -6.56 -6.25 11.51
C GLN A 25 -6.39 -7.46 10.60
N GLU A 26 -5.41 -7.44 9.70
CA GLU A 26 -5.21 -8.49 8.69
C GLU A 26 -4.02 -9.39 9.07
N GLU A 27 -4.32 -10.63 9.45
CA GLU A 27 -3.28 -11.59 9.87
C GLU A 27 -2.26 -11.88 8.77
N LEU A 28 -2.71 -11.97 7.51
CA LEU A 28 -1.84 -12.21 6.35
C LEU A 28 -0.79 -11.10 6.19
N TYR A 29 -1.16 -9.85 6.46
CA TYR A 29 -0.20 -8.74 6.39
C TYR A 29 0.91 -8.89 7.43
N ARG A 30 0.60 -9.33 8.66
CA ARG A 30 1.65 -9.53 9.68
C ARG A 30 2.57 -10.71 9.39
N GLN A 31 2.09 -11.70 8.64
CA GLN A 31 2.87 -12.89 8.34
C GLN A 31 3.94 -12.60 7.28
N ASP A 32 3.57 -11.85 6.25
CA ASP A 32 4.36 -11.76 5.02
C ASP A 32 4.83 -10.34 4.68
N LEU A 33 4.37 -9.30 5.40
CA LEU A 33 4.78 -7.91 5.19
C LEU A 33 5.49 -7.34 6.43
N LEU A 34 6.38 -6.38 6.18
CA LEU A 34 7.03 -5.59 7.23
C LEU A 34 6.47 -4.16 7.22
N ALA A 35 5.94 -3.72 8.37
CA ALA A 35 5.26 -2.42 8.48
C ALA A 35 6.15 -1.24 8.03
N GLU A 36 7.40 -1.19 8.49
CA GLU A 36 8.35 -0.14 8.09
C GLU A 36 8.61 -0.13 6.57
N GLU A 37 8.74 -1.30 5.95
CA GLU A 37 8.93 -1.43 4.50
C GLU A 37 7.68 -0.99 3.74
N MET A 38 6.48 -1.31 4.25
CA MET A 38 5.24 -0.88 3.63
C MET A 38 5.05 0.63 3.71
N VAL A 39 5.35 1.24 4.85
CA VAL A 39 5.30 2.70 5.01
C VAL A 39 6.23 3.39 4.02
N GLU A 40 7.47 2.92 3.90
CA GLU A 40 8.43 3.49 2.95
C GLU A 40 7.98 3.27 1.49
N THR A 41 7.53 2.05 1.15
CA THR A 41 7.05 1.71 -0.21
C THR A 41 5.88 2.57 -0.63
N ILE A 42 4.87 2.71 0.25
CA ILE A 42 3.69 3.55 -0.02
C ILE A 42 4.13 5.01 -0.13
N PHE A 43 4.95 5.50 0.80
CA PHE A 43 5.39 6.90 0.79
C PHE A 43 6.21 7.25 -0.46
N GLN A 44 7.12 6.37 -0.89
CA GLN A 44 7.87 6.52 -2.13
C GLN A 44 6.95 6.52 -3.34
N THR A 45 6.03 5.54 -3.43
CA THR A 45 5.04 5.48 -4.51
C THR A 45 4.23 6.77 -4.61
N VAL A 46 3.78 7.31 -3.49
CA VAL A 46 3.03 8.57 -3.43
C VAL A 46 3.90 9.76 -3.85
N ALA A 47 5.16 9.81 -3.41
CA ALA A 47 6.09 10.89 -3.75
C ALA A 47 6.45 10.90 -5.23
N GLU A 48 6.77 9.73 -5.79
CA GLU A 48 7.15 9.56 -7.20
C GLU A 48 5.99 9.86 -8.16
N ASN A 49 4.76 9.57 -7.74
CA ASN A 49 3.56 9.85 -8.53
C ASN A 49 2.96 11.25 -8.27
N HIS A 50 3.67 12.12 -7.54
CA HIS A 50 3.19 13.47 -7.20
C HIS A 50 1.84 13.51 -6.45
N LEU A 51 1.55 12.48 -5.65
CA LEU A 51 0.30 12.32 -4.93
C LEU A 51 0.34 12.81 -3.48
N LEU A 52 1.45 13.42 -3.03
CA LEU A 52 1.61 13.87 -1.64
C LEU A 52 0.53 14.87 -1.20
N GLU A 53 0.13 15.80 -2.05
CA GLU A 53 -0.98 16.72 -1.78
C GLU A 53 -2.31 15.99 -1.63
N THR A 54 -2.54 14.97 -2.45
CA THR A 54 -3.73 14.13 -2.37
C THR A 54 -3.75 13.38 -1.05
N PHE A 55 -2.66 12.69 -0.71
CA PHE A 55 -2.55 11.94 0.54
C PHE A 55 -2.57 12.85 1.79
N ALA A 56 -2.20 14.12 1.66
CA ALA A 56 -2.36 15.10 2.73
C ALA A 56 -3.82 15.53 2.95
N ALA A 57 -4.66 15.50 1.90
CA ALA A 57 -6.00 16.09 1.91
C ALA A 57 -7.16 15.07 1.95
N ILE A 58 -6.94 13.82 1.51
CA ILE A 58 -7.98 12.78 1.53
C ILE A 58 -8.36 12.39 2.96
N SER A 59 -9.57 11.81 3.09
CA SER A 59 -10.07 11.28 4.37
C SER A 59 -9.23 10.10 4.85
N ASP A 60 -9.34 9.76 6.13
CA ASP A 60 -8.64 8.59 6.68
C ASP A 60 -9.20 7.28 6.12
N GLU A 61 -10.49 7.23 5.77
CA GLU A 61 -11.11 6.08 5.09
C GLU A 61 -10.53 5.88 3.68
N ASP A 62 -10.46 6.95 2.88
CA ASP A 62 -9.85 6.88 1.54
C ASP A 62 -8.35 6.55 1.61
N LEU A 63 -7.65 7.07 2.61
CA LEU A 63 -6.25 6.76 2.84
C LEU A 63 -6.08 5.28 3.18
N ARG A 64 -6.93 4.74 4.07
CA ARG A 64 -6.97 3.33 4.44
C ARG A 64 -7.18 2.44 3.22
N ASP A 65 -8.16 2.74 2.38
CA ASP A 65 -8.45 1.95 1.18
C ASP A 65 -7.29 1.93 0.19
N ARG A 66 -6.63 3.07 0.00
CA ARG A 66 -5.44 3.18 -0.86
C ARG A 66 -4.25 2.40 -0.30
N CYS A 67 -3.95 2.57 0.99
CA CYS A 67 -2.88 1.83 1.66
C CYS A 67 -3.15 0.32 1.61
N ASN A 68 -4.38 -0.12 1.90
CA ASN A 68 -4.79 -1.51 1.83
C ASN A 68 -4.60 -2.09 0.42
N SER A 69 -5.00 -1.36 -0.61
CA SER A 69 -4.83 -1.79 -2.00
C SER A 69 -3.35 -1.97 -2.37
N ILE A 70 -2.48 -1.05 -1.94
CA ILE A 70 -1.03 -1.13 -2.18
C ILE A 70 -0.41 -2.31 -1.41
N MET A 71 -0.78 -2.49 -0.14
CA MET A 71 -0.32 -3.62 0.68
C MET A 71 -0.74 -4.96 0.08
N ALA A 72 -1.99 -5.10 -0.34
CA ALA A 72 -2.48 -6.29 -1.02
C ALA A 72 -1.66 -6.58 -2.28
N MET A 73 -1.44 -5.59 -3.16
CA MET A 73 -0.61 -5.77 -4.35
C MET A 73 0.82 -6.20 -4.00
N HIS A 74 1.40 -5.67 -2.94
CA HIS A 74 2.76 -6.04 -2.51
C HIS A 74 2.82 -7.47 -1.96
N LEU A 75 1.79 -7.88 -1.20
CA LEU A 75 1.62 -9.25 -0.73
C LEU A 75 1.52 -10.21 -1.92
N TRP A 76 0.67 -9.91 -2.90
CA TRP A 76 0.53 -10.72 -4.12
C TRP A 76 1.82 -10.80 -4.92
N ALA A 77 2.52 -9.68 -5.09
CA ALA A 77 3.80 -9.65 -5.79
C ALA A 77 4.88 -10.46 -5.07
N THR A 78 4.82 -10.54 -3.73
CA THR A 78 5.76 -11.33 -2.92
C THR A 78 5.42 -12.81 -3.01
N ALA A 79 4.16 -13.18 -2.84
CA ALA A 79 3.69 -14.56 -3.01
C ALA A 79 3.97 -15.09 -4.43
N GLY A 80 3.79 -14.25 -5.46
CA GLY A 80 4.05 -14.59 -6.85
C GLY A 80 5.53 -14.80 -7.19
N LYS A 81 6.49 -14.32 -6.39
CA LYS A 81 7.92 -14.58 -6.62
C LYS A 81 8.31 -16.03 -6.38
N ASP A 82 7.58 -16.70 -5.49
CA ASP A 82 7.81 -18.10 -5.15
C ASP A 82 6.97 -19.06 -6.01
N MET A 83 6.07 -18.51 -6.83
CA MET A 83 5.25 -19.29 -7.76
C MET A 83 6.05 -19.68 -9.01
N SER A 84 5.89 -20.93 -9.42
CA SER A 84 6.28 -21.36 -10.75
C SER A 84 5.47 -20.64 -11.83
N PRO A 85 5.96 -20.57 -13.09
CA PRO A 85 5.20 -19.97 -14.19
C PRO A 85 3.79 -20.55 -14.36
N GLN A 86 3.62 -21.85 -14.08
CA GLN A 86 2.31 -22.52 -14.15
C GLN A 86 1.36 -22.08 -13.04
N GLU A 87 1.85 -21.93 -11.81
CA GLU A 87 1.03 -21.43 -10.69
C GLU A 87 0.63 -19.96 -10.89
N LEU A 88 1.49 -19.16 -11.55
CA LEU A 88 1.18 -17.79 -11.91
C LEU A 88 0.08 -17.71 -12.99
N ASP A 89 0.16 -18.56 -14.03
CA ASP A 89 -0.87 -18.63 -15.08
C ASP A 89 -2.23 -19.05 -14.48
N GLU A 90 -2.26 -20.06 -13.60
CA GLU A 90 -3.49 -20.48 -12.90
C GLU A 90 -4.09 -19.37 -12.02
N LEU A 91 -3.23 -18.56 -11.38
CA LEU A 91 -3.67 -17.41 -10.59
C LEU A 91 -4.25 -16.30 -11.48
N ILE A 92 -3.62 -15.99 -12.62
CA ILE A 92 -4.11 -15.00 -13.58
C ILE A 92 -5.49 -15.41 -14.09
N ASP A 93 -5.65 -16.67 -14.51
CA ASP A 93 -6.92 -17.22 -14.97
C ASP A 93 -8.02 -17.12 -13.88
N ALA A 94 -7.68 -17.36 -12.62
CA ALA A 94 -8.62 -17.26 -11.50
C ALA A 94 -9.06 -15.81 -11.20
N ILE A 95 -8.21 -14.82 -11.47
CA ILE A 95 -8.52 -13.39 -11.33
C ILE A 95 -9.37 -12.91 -12.52
N GLU A 96 -9.01 -13.29 -13.75
CA GLU A 96 -9.73 -12.89 -14.96
C GLU A 96 -11.10 -13.58 -15.11
N GLY A 97 -11.27 -14.76 -14.50
CA GLY A 97 -12.52 -15.52 -14.50
C GLY A 97 -13.60 -15.04 -13.51
N ARG A 98 -13.40 -13.92 -12.81
CA ARG A 98 -14.32 -13.38 -11.79
C ARG A 98 -15.04 -12.10 -12.23
#